data_AF-A0ABD4YER0-F1
#
_entry.id   AF-A0ABD4YER0-F1
#
_cell.length_a   1.000
_cell.length_b   1.000
_cell.length_c   1.000
_cell.angle_alpha   90.00
_cell.angle_beta   90.00
_cell.angle_gamma   90.00
#
_symmetry.space_group_name_H-M   'P 1'
#
loop_
_entity.id
_entity.type
_entity.pdbx_description
1 polymer ?
#
loop_
_entity_poly.entity_id
_entity_poly.type
_entity_poly.pdbx_seq_one_letter_code
_entity_poly.pdbx_strand_id
1 'polypeptide(L)'
;MPTENRSSNTEMVSVPPYIGLKPLVGRYYPAKCRCCGWVGSSEELTEDDAQCTRHVGDRLCLGDCDELERHDLLNIIQAMAQRPHPDPIAWMVGTAFWWIKEEAERDAAETGLPIVGLGPMPDTGTVDQLSQIIRDLNDERDGIGAEAGRLRAQLAERDALLGAIAGWTAETRAAVLEAFQDELSESASYAWYDAAIADLMKLIEPLSASAEPSEVACRI
;
A
#
# COMPACT_ATOMS: atom_id res chain seq x y z
N MET A 1 -20.94 -9.89 54.79
CA MET A 1 -19.81 -9.12 54.27
C MET A 1 -20.28 -8.41 53.01
N PRO A 2 -20.40 -7.08 52.98
CA PRO A 2 -20.62 -6.37 51.73
C PRO A 2 -19.27 -6.20 51.02
N THR A 3 -19.18 -6.72 49.80
CA THR A 3 -18.05 -6.51 48.89
C THR A 3 -18.08 -5.04 48.48
N GLU A 4 -17.19 -4.23 49.04
CA GLU A 4 -17.05 -2.83 48.65
C GLU A 4 -16.56 -2.76 47.20
N ASN A 5 -17.41 -2.14 46.40
CA ASN A 5 -17.21 -1.82 45.01
C ASN A 5 -16.01 -0.85 44.93
N ARG A 6 -14.80 -1.37 44.69
CA ARG A 6 -13.66 -0.55 44.26
C ARG A 6 -13.96 -0.08 42.83
N SER A 7 -14.86 0.89 42.73
CA SER A 7 -14.97 1.72 41.52
C SER A 7 -13.62 2.39 41.37
N SER A 8 -12.87 1.93 40.38
CA SER A 8 -11.77 2.65 39.79
C SER A 8 -12.28 4.03 39.42
N ASN A 9 -12.04 5.00 40.29
CA ASN A 9 -12.02 6.40 39.88
C ASN A 9 -10.84 6.51 38.91
N THR A 10 -11.10 6.21 37.64
CA THR A 10 -10.34 6.76 36.53
C THR A 10 -10.62 8.26 36.57
N GLU A 11 -10.03 8.95 37.54
CA GLU A 11 -9.89 10.40 37.48
C GLU A 11 -9.28 10.66 36.11
N MET A 12 -10.04 11.28 35.22
CA MET A 12 -9.53 11.74 33.95
C MET A 12 -8.36 12.64 34.29
N VAL A 13 -7.14 12.14 34.08
CA VAL A 13 -5.91 12.85 34.39
C VAL A 13 -5.92 14.10 33.53
N SER A 14 -6.28 15.21 34.16
CA SER A 14 -6.40 16.51 33.50
C SER A 14 -5.01 17.10 33.33
N VAL A 15 -4.85 17.94 32.30
CA VAL A 15 -3.61 18.70 32.10
C VAL A 15 -3.27 19.42 33.40
N PRO A 16 -2.07 19.21 33.97
CA PRO A 16 -1.69 19.83 35.22
C PRO A 16 -1.86 21.35 35.15
N PRO A 17 -2.41 21.98 36.19
CA PRO A 17 -2.63 23.41 36.16
C PRO A 17 -1.32 24.21 36.06
N TYR A 18 -0.18 23.61 36.47
CA TYR A 18 1.13 24.26 36.46
C TYR A 18 2.25 23.27 36.14
N ILE A 19 3.17 23.68 35.26
CA ILE A 19 4.30 22.87 34.80
C ILE A 19 5.61 23.59 35.12
N GLY A 20 6.57 22.90 35.74
CA GLY A 20 7.91 23.40 35.96
C GLY A 20 8.70 23.55 34.65
N LEU A 21 9.29 24.73 34.42
CA LEU A 21 10.00 25.07 33.17
C LEU A 21 11.51 24.89 33.23
N LYS A 22 12.08 24.67 34.43
CA LYS A 22 13.51 24.45 34.62
C LYS A 22 13.71 23.04 35.16
N PRO A 23 14.45 22.16 34.45
CA PRO A 23 14.98 20.98 35.10
C PRO A 23 15.95 21.48 36.18
N LEU A 24 15.81 20.95 37.38
CA LEU A 24 16.86 21.07 38.38
C LEU A 24 18.09 20.25 37.84
N VAL A 25 19.31 20.37 38.40
CA VAL A 25 20.52 19.61 37.96
C VAL A 25 20.89 18.45 38.92
N GLY A 26 20.90 17.17 38.50
CA GLY A 26 20.86 16.01 39.43
C GLY A 26 20.03 14.79 38.95
N ARG A 27 19.74 13.81 39.83
CA ARG A 27 18.84 12.66 39.57
C ARG A 27 17.39 13.07 39.84
N TYR A 28 16.60 13.19 38.77
CA TYR A 28 15.23 13.69 38.85
C TYR A 28 14.18 12.61 38.67
N TYR A 29 13.18 12.66 39.54
CA TYR A 29 11.92 11.97 39.35
C TYR A 29 10.83 13.00 39.07
N PRO A 30 9.89 12.70 38.17
CA PRO A 30 8.71 13.52 37.97
C PRO A 30 7.91 13.52 39.28
N ALA A 31 7.49 14.69 39.74
CA ALA A 31 6.78 14.84 41.00
C ALA A 31 5.56 15.75 40.83
N LYS A 32 4.52 15.48 41.61
CA LYS A 32 3.27 16.24 41.63
C LYS A 32 3.01 16.79 43.03
N CYS A 33 2.85 18.10 43.14
CA CYS A 33 2.48 18.77 44.39
C CYS A 33 1.04 18.44 44.77
N ARG A 34 0.84 17.92 46.00
CA ARG A 34 -0.49 17.64 46.57
C ARG A 34 -1.32 18.90 46.82
N CYS A 35 -0.66 20.04 47.07
CA CYS A 35 -1.32 21.28 47.42
C CYS A 35 -1.88 22.03 46.19
N CYS A 36 -1.07 22.18 45.13
CA CYS A 36 -1.43 23.04 43.99
C CYS A 36 -1.46 22.33 42.63
N GLY A 37 -1.20 21.03 42.58
CA GLY A 37 -1.20 20.24 41.34
C GLY A 37 -0.05 20.57 40.38
N TRP A 38 0.99 21.28 40.85
CA TRP A 38 2.21 21.53 40.07
C TRP A 38 2.90 20.22 39.73
N VAL A 39 3.30 20.07 38.47
CA VAL A 39 4.12 18.95 37.98
C VAL A 39 5.48 19.47 37.56
N GLY A 40 6.53 18.84 38.08
CA GLY A 40 7.91 19.19 37.76
C GLY A 40 8.87 18.08 38.13
N SER A 41 10.15 18.42 38.22
CA SER A 41 11.22 17.51 38.62
C SER A 41 11.73 17.87 40.02
N SER A 42 11.95 16.89 40.90
CA SER A 42 12.63 17.10 42.19
C SER A 42 13.97 16.38 42.26
N GLU A 43 14.98 17.03 42.86
CA GLU A 43 16.30 16.43 43.10
C GLU A 43 16.16 15.36 44.17
N GLU A 44 16.76 14.19 43.90
CA GLU A 44 16.89 12.99 44.75
C GLU A 44 16.04 13.02 46.04
N LEU A 45 15.03 12.14 46.10
CA LEU A 45 14.29 11.82 47.33
C LEU A 45 15.28 11.25 48.35
N THR A 46 16.00 12.11 49.07
CA THR A 46 16.33 11.80 50.46
C THR A 46 15.01 11.58 51.18
N GLU A 47 14.99 10.82 52.26
CA GLU A 47 13.78 10.36 52.97
C GLU A 47 12.77 11.46 53.42
N ASP A 48 13.08 12.74 53.14
CA ASP A 48 12.22 13.91 53.30
C ASP A 48 11.56 14.34 51.97
N ASP A 49 10.23 14.43 52.01
CA ASP A 49 9.34 14.78 50.90
C ASP A 49 9.79 16.01 50.09
N ALA A 50 9.83 15.87 48.76
CA ALA A 50 10.14 16.97 47.85
C ALA A 50 9.13 18.12 48.01
N GLN A 51 9.59 19.35 48.24
CA GLN A 51 8.70 20.51 48.39
C GLN A 51 8.45 21.22 47.06
N CYS A 52 7.22 21.68 46.87
CA CYS A 52 6.83 22.45 45.70
C CYS A 52 7.51 23.82 45.67
N THR A 53 8.32 24.06 44.63
CA THR A 53 9.05 25.30 44.41
C THR A 53 8.32 26.30 43.51
N ARG A 54 7.01 26.09 43.31
CA ARG A 54 6.21 27.02 42.52
C ARG A 54 6.00 28.35 43.26
N HIS A 55 6.23 29.45 42.55
CA HIS A 55 5.90 30.79 43.04
C HIS A 55 4.37 31.02 43.10
N VAL A 56 3.92 31.56 44.22
CA VAL A 56 2.57 32.02 44.52
C VAL A 56 2.68 33.47 45.02
N GLY A 57 2.68 34.43 44.09
CA GLY A 57 3.06 35.81 44.38
C GLY A 57 4.52 35.89 44.84
N ASP A 58 4.77 36.54 45.97
CA ASP A 58 6.11 36.70 46.57
C ASP A 58 6.57 35.49 47.42
N ARG A 59 5.78 34.40 47.46
CA ARG A 59 6.07 33.22 48.28
C ARG A 59 6.18 31.96 47.43
N LEU A 60 6.78 30.90 47.98
CA LEU A 60 6.77 29.56 47.39
C LEU A 60 5.61 28.75 47.98
N CYS A 61 5.08 27.81 47.19
CA CYS A 61 3.99 26.93 47.61
C CYS A 61 4.39 26.02 48.77
N LEU A 62 5.62 25.49 48.74
CA LEU A 62 6.23 24.59 49.75
C LEU A 62 5.38 23.37 50.15
N GLY A 63 4.36 23.01 49.36
CA GLY A 63 3.54 21.83 49.62
C GLY A 63 4.26 20.55 49.19
N ASP A 64 3.98 19.46 49.89
CA ASP A 64 4.60 18.16 49.64
C ASP A 64 4.30 17.66 48.23
N CYS A 65 5.32 17.08 47.59
CA CYS A 65 5.24 16.49 46.26
C CYS A 65 5.43 14.98 46.36
N ASP A 66 4.54 14.27 45.68
CA ASP A 66 4.66 12.83 45.49
C ASP A 66 5.38 12.53 44.18
N GLU A 67 6.06 11.38 44.14
CA GLU A 67 6.51 10.80 42.88
C GLU A 67 5.29 10.56 41.96
N LEU A 68 5.42 11.02 40.73
CA LEU A 68 4.42 10.82 39.69
C LEU A 68 4.70 9.49 38.99
N GLU A 69 3.79 8.52 39.14
CA GLU A 69 3.94 7.22 38.51
C GLU A 69 3.96 7.31 36.98
N ARG A 70 4.59 6.31 36.34
CA ARG A 70 4.71 6.23 34.87
C ARG A 70 3.36 6.34 34.16
N HIS A 71 2.32 5.68 34.67
CA HIS A 71 1.00 5.68 34.04
C HIS A 71 0.39 7.09 34.05
N ASP A 72 0.49 7.80 35.18
CA ASP A 72 -0.04 9.16 35.31
C ASP A 72 0.75 10.16 34.47
N LEU A 73 2.08 10.01 34.41
CA LEU A 73 2.93 10.82 33.53
C LEU A 73 2.54 10.63 32.06
N LEU A 74 2.34 9.39 31.60
CA LEU A 74 1.92 9.11 30.23
C LEU A 74 0.54 9.74 29.92
N ASN A 75 -0.41 9.63 30.86
CA ASN A 75 -1.72 10.23 30.71
C ASN A 75 -1.65 11.76 30.63
N ILE A 76 -0.81 12.41 31.45
CA ILE A 76 -0.55 13.86 31.40
C ILE A 76 0.01 14.26 30.02
N ILE A 77 1.01 13.53 29.52
CA ILE A 77 1.63 13.82 28.21
C ILE A 77 0.59 13.71 27.10
N GLN A 78 -0.23 12.65 27.11
CA GLN A 78 -1.30 12.47 26.12
C GLN A 78 -2.35 13.58 26.20
N ALA A 79 -2.78 13.96 27.41
CA ALA A 79 -3.73 15.06 27.61
C ALA A 79 -3.17 16.41 27.16
N MET A 80 -1.86 16.65 27.34
CA MET A 80 -1.18 17.84 26.83
C MET A 80 -1.06 17.84 25.31
N ALA A 81 -0.75 16.70 24.70
CA ALA A 81 -0.63 16.56 23.25
C ALA A 81 -1.98 16.72 22.53
N GLN A 82 -3.09 16.40 23.20
CA GLN A 82 -4.44 16.62 22.68
C GLN A 82 -4.90 18.08 22.80
N ARG A 83 -4.15 18.97 23.47
CA ARG A 83 -4.48 20.40 23.43
C ARG A 83 -4.30 20.89 21.99
N PRO A 84 -5.31 21.53 21.39
CA PRO A 84 -5.11 22.26 20.14
C PRO A 84 -4.00 23.27 20.41
N HIS A 85 -2.84 23.12 19.76
CA HIS A 85 -1.77 24.09 19.86
C HIS A 85 -2.31 25.39 19.24
N PRO A 86 -2.50 26.46 20.03
CA PRO A 86 -3.12 27.67 19.51
C PRO A 86 -2.20 28.39 18.52
N ASP A 87 -0.90 28.10 18.59
CA ASP A 87 0.12 28.73 17.76
C ASP A 87 0.36 27.92 16.48
N PRO A 88 0.41 28.58 15.31
CA PRO A 88 0.88 27.98 14.07
C PRO A 88 2.25 27.30 14.25
N ILE A 89 2.43 26.12 13.66
CA ILE A 89 3.72 25.40 13.62
C ILE A 89 4.65 26.02 12.57
N ALA A 90 4.06 26.68 11.57
CA ALA A 90 4.77 27.43 10.55
C ALA A 90 3.94 28.61 10.06
N TRP A 91 4.61 29.55 9.38
CA TRP A 91 3.99 30.70 8.74
C TRP A 91 4.33 30.69 7.25
N MET A 92 3.33 30.94 6.42
CA MET A 92 3.50 31.05 4.97
C MET A 92 3.38 32.52 4.55
N VAL A 93 4.33 32.98 3.73
CA VAL A 93 4.31 34.30 3.08
C VAL A 93 4.45 34.06 1.59
N GLY A 94 3.37 34.28 0.84
CA GLY A 94 3.31 33.87 -0.57
C GLY A 94 3.46 32.36 -0.73
N THR A 95 4.63 31.92 -1.24
CA THR A 95 4.99 30.49 -1.40
C THR A 95 6.14 30.07 -0.48
N ALA A 96 6.69 30.98 0.32
CA ALA A 96 7.76 30.71 1.27
C ALA A 96 7.21 30.26 2.62
N PHE A 97 7.98 29.43 3.33
CA PHE A 97 7.63 28.92 4.66
C PHE A 97 8.67 29.36 5.69
N TRP A 98 8.19 29.76 6.87
CA TRP A 98 8.99 30.23 7.99
C TRP A 98 8.61 29.45 9.25
N TRP A 99 9.61 28.98 10.00
CA TRP A 99 9.43 28.27 11.27
C TRP A 99 9.48 29.21 12.48
N ILE A 100 9.80 30.48 12.23
CA ILE A 100 9.90 31.55 13.22
C ILE A 100 9.00 32.69 12.75
N LYS A 101 8.13 33.18 13.64
CA LYS A 101 7.12 34.19 13.30
C LYS A 101 7.75 35.50 12.87
N GLU A 102 8.81 35.91 13.56
CA GLU A 102 9.52 37.17 13.32
C GLU A 102 10.16 37.20 11.92
N GLU A 103 10.55 36.04 11.38
CA GLU A 103 11.07 35.93 10.00
C GLU A 103 9.95 36.08 8.98
N ALA A 104 8.79 35.47 9.23
CA ALA A 104 7.60 35.67 8.40
C ALA A 104 7.12 37.11 8.40
N GLU A 105 7.16 37.79 9.56
CA GLU A 105 6.78 39.20 9.67
C GLU A 105 7.71 40.12 8.88
N ARG A 106 9.01 39.83 8.88
CA ARG A 106 10.01 40.56 8.09
C ARG A 106 9.79 40.37 6.59
N ASP A 107 9.61 39.12 6.16
CA ASP A 107 9.40 38.77 4.76
C ASP A 107 8.06 39.32 4.22
N ALA A 108 7.00 39.29 5.04
CA ALA A 108 5.72 39.91 4.71
C ALA A 108 5.83 41.43 4.59
N ALA A 109 6.62 42.10 5.44
CA ALA A 109 6.87 43.52 5.34
C ALA A 109 7.67 43.90 4.08
N GLU A 110 8.59 43.06 3.64
CA GLU A 110 9.38 43.27 2.42
C GLU A 110 8.59 42.99 1.15
N THR A 111 7.83 41.90 1.11
CA THR A 111 7.07 41.46 -0.07
C THR A 111 5.68 42.07 -0.18
N GLY A 112 5.14 42.58 0.93
CA GLY A 112 3.75 43.05 1.03
C GLY A 112 2.71 41.92 1.00
N LEU A 113 3.13 40.66 1.14
CA LEU A 113 2.25 39.49 1.10
C LEU A 113 1.68 39.15 2.48
N PRO A 114 0.45 38.62 2.56
CA PRO A 114 -0.15 38.25 3.84
C PRO A 114 0.56 37.06 4.48
N ILE A 115 0.62 37.06 5.82
CA ILE A 115 1.10 35.93 6.62
C ILE A 115 -0.07 34.99 6.88
N VAL A 116 0.07 33.72 6.50
CA VAL A 116 -0.89 32.65 6.80
C VAL A 116 -0.29 31.71 7.84
N GLY A 117 -0.92 31.61 9.00
CA GLY A 117 -0.53 30.65 10.03
C GLY A 117 -0.95 29.23 9.65
N LEU A 118 0.01 28.32 9.57
CA LEU A 118 -0.22 26.89 9.36
C LEU A 118 -0.27 26.21 10.72
N GLY A 119 -1.48 25.83 11.13
CA GLY A 119 -1.68 25.06 12.36
C GLY A 119 -1.14 23.63 12.25
N PRO A 120 -1.18 22.86 13.36
CA PRO A 120 -0.99 21.41 13.31
C PRO A 120 -1.88 20.81 12.23
N MET A 121 -1.30 20.05 11.30
CA MET A 121 -2.08 19.32 10.30
C MET A 121 -3.02 18.36 11.05
N PRO A 122 -4.34 18.57 10.98
CA PRO A 122 -5.26 17.88 11.88
C PRO A 122 -5.58 16.45 11.43
N ASP A 123 -5.07 15.99 10.28
CA ASP A 123 -5.42 14.67 9.78
C ASP A 123 -4.30 14.02 8.94
N THR A 124 -3.71 12.94 9.46
CA THR A 124 -2.85 12.04 8.68
C THR A 124 -3.65 11.07 7.84
N GLY A 125 -4.97 10.98 8.00
CA GLY A 125 -5.83 10.02 7.30
C GLY A 125 -5.69 10.10 5.77
N THR A 126 -5.53 11.30 5.22
CA THR A 126 -5.24 11.49 3.79
C THR A 126 -3.87 10.92 3.38
N VAL A 127 -2.86 11.07 4.24
CA VAL A 127 -1.50 10.51 4.02
C VAL A 127 -1.51 8.99 4.13
N ASP A 128 -2.26 8.45 5.08
CA ASP A 128 -2.44 7.01 5.29
C ASP A 128 -3.19 6.38 4.11
N GLN A 129 -4.27 7.04 3.64
CA GLN A 129 -5.02 6.64 2.46
C GLN A 129 -4.14 6.65 1.20
N LEU A 130 -3.38 7.72 0.96
CA LEU A 130 -2.46 7.81 -0.17
C LEU A 130 -1.35 6.75 -0.09
N SER A 131 -0.84 6.49 1.10
CA SER A 131 0.16 5.44 1.32
C SER A 131 -0.40 4.05 0.99
N GLN A 132 -1.67 3.79 1.32
CA GLN A 132 -2.32 2.54 0.96
C GLN A 132 -2.51 2.42 -0.56
N ILE A 133 -3.01 3.48 -1.21
CA ILE A 133 -3.17 3.52 -2.68
C ILE A 133 -1.84 3.24 -3.38
N ILE A 134 -0.74 3.82 -2.90
CA ILE A 134 0.60 3.59 -3.48
C ILE A 134 1.01 2.12 -3.36
N ARG A 135 0.71 1.45 -2.24
CA ARG A 135 1.00 0.02 -2.09
C ARG A 135 0.20 -0.81 -3.08
N ASP A 136 -1.11 -0.59 -3.14
CA ASP A 136 -2.01 -1.34 -4.02
C ASP A 136 -1.59 -1.20 -5.50
N LEU A 137 -1.24 0.02 -5.93
CA LEU A 137 -0.75 0.27 -7.29
C LEU A 137 0.61 -0.38 -7.58
N ASN A 138 1.50 -0.48 -6.60
CA ASN A 138 2.78 -1.18 -6.76
C ASN A 138 2.54 -2.69 -6.92
N ASP A 139 1.65 -3.27 -6.12
CA ASP A 139 1.30 -4.69 -6.23
C ASP A 139 0.67 -5.01 -7.60
N GLU A 140 -0.22 -4.14 -8.09
CA GLU A 140 -0.80 -4.27 -9.44
C GLU A 140 0.28 -4.18 -10.53
N ARG A 141 1.18 -3.19 -10.44
CA ARG A 141 2.30 -3.05 -11.38
C ARG A 141 3.17 -4.30 -11.40
N ASP A 142 3.48 -4.87 -10.25
CA ASP A 142 4.32 -6.06 -10.15
C ASP A 142 3.62 -7.29 -10.73
N GLY A 143 2.30 -7.41 -10.53
CA GLY A 143 1.44 -8.40 -11.18
C GLY A 143 1.46 -8.29 -12.71
N ILE A 144 1.26 -7.08 -13.25
CA ILE A 144 1.34 -6.79 -14.69
C ILE A 144 2.74 -7.11 -15.22
N GLY A 145 3.79 -6.74 -14.49
CA GLY A 145 5.18 -7.02 -14.84
C GLY A 145 5.46 -8.52 -14.97
N ALA A 146 4.95 -9.32 -14.02
CA ALA A 146 5.09 -10.78 -14.06
C ALA A 146 4.33 -11.40 -15.25
N GLU A 147 3.12 -10.92 -15.55
CA GLU A 147 2.35 -11.37 -16.71
C GLU A 147 3.03 -11.01 -18.03
N ALA A 148 3.50 -9.78 -18.18
CA ALA A 148 4.25 -9.36 -19.35
C ALA A 148 5.54 -10.20 -19.52
N GLY A 149 6.19 -10.57 -18.43
CA GLY A 149 7.32 -11.51 -18.44
C GLY A 149 6.94 -12.87 -19.02
N ARG A 150 5.84 -13.47 -18.55
CA ARG A 150 5.33 -14.76 -19.06
C ARG A 150 4.98 -14.69 -20.55
N LEU A 151 4.25 -13.65 -20.96
CA LEU A 151 3.85 -13.48 -22.36
C LEU A 151 5.05 -13.29 -23.29
N ARG A 152 6.07 -12.54 -22.88
CA ARG A 152 7.32 -12.39 -23.66
C ARG A 152 8.04 -13.72 -23.80
N ALA A 153 8.07 -14.56 -22.77
CA ALA A 153 8.68 -15.89 -22.84
C ALA A 153 7.92 -16.79 -23.84
N GLN A 154 6.58 -16.80 -23.79
CA GLN A 154 5.76 -17.55 -24.75
C GLN A 154 5.96 -17.07 -26.19
N LEU A 155 6.08 -15.75 -26.41
CA LEU A 155 6.38 -15.19 -27.72
C LEU A 155 7.77 -15.62 -28.21
N ALA A 156 8.78 -15.60 -27.35
CA ALA A 156 10.12 -16.05 -27.70
C ALA A 156 10.15 -17.54 -28.08
N GLU A 157 9.41 -18.38 -27.36
CA GLU A 157 9.27 -19.80 -27.68
C GLU A 157 8.57 -20.00 -29.04
N ARG A 158 7.46 -19.30 -29.28
CA ARG A 158 6.75 -19.33 -30.56
C ARG A 158 7.66 -18.88 -31.71
N ASP A 159 8.42 -17.80 -31.52
CA ASP A 159 9.33 -17.27 -32.53
C ASP A 159 10.49 -18.22 -32.83
N ALA A 160 10.99 -18.95 -31.83
CA ALA A 160 11.98 -20.01 -32.05
C ALA A 160 11.41 -21.16 -32.90
N LEU A 161 10.19 -21.62 -32.59
CA LEU A 161 9.51 -22.67 -33.36
C LEU A 161 9.23 -22.23 -34.80
N LEU A 162 8.70 -21.02 -34.98
CA LEU A 162 8.42 -20.48 -36.31
C LEU A 162 9.70 -20.15 -37.08
N GLY A 163 10.75 -19.66 -36.40
CA GLY A 163 12.05 -19.37 -36.98
C GLY A 163 12.70 -20.62 -37.60
N ALA A 164 12.56 -21.77 -36.94
CA ALA A 164 13.05 -23.05 -37.46
C ALA A 164 12.42 -23.41 -38.82
N ILE A 165 11.13 -23.10 -39.02
CA ILE A 165 10.39 -23.35 -40.27
C ILE A 165 10.61 -22.22 -41.29
N ALA A 166 10.75 -20.98 -40.82
CA ALA A 166 10.95 -19.81 -41.68
C ALA A 166 12.26 -19.87 -42.47
N GLY A 167 13.28 -20.55 -41.93
CA GLY A 167 14.56 -20.78 -42.62
C GLY A 167 14.55 -21.91 -43.65
N TRP A 168 13.43 -22.62 -43.85
CA TRP A 168 13.38 -23.72 -44.81
C TRP A 168 13.47 -23.19 -46.25
N THR A 169 14.32 -23.84 -47.05
CA THR A 169 14.34 -23.60 -48.49
C THR A 169 13.10 -24.21 -49.15
N ALA A 170 12.84 -23.84 -50.40
CA ALA A 170 11.78 -24.48 -51.18
C ALA A 170 12.00 -26.00 -51.29
N GLU A 171 13.26 -26.45 -51.42
CA GLU A 171 13.56 -27.89 -51.45
C GLU A 171 13.28 -28.57 -50.10
N THR A 172 13.67 -27.96 -48.98
CA THR A 172 13.38 -28.52 -47.65
C THR A 172 11.88 -28.63 -47.41
N ARG A 173 11.11 -27.60 -47.81
CA ARG A 173 9.65 -27.63 -47.68
C ARG A 173 9.01 -28.72 -48.55
N ALA A 174 9.49 -28.89 -49.79
CA ALA A 174 8.99 -29.93 -50.69
C ALA A 174 9.28 -31.34 -50.13
N ALA A 175 10.51 -31.59 -49.67
CA ALA A 175 10.91 -32.88 -49.09
C ALA A 175 10.11 -33.24 -47.83
N VAL A 176 9.81 -32.26 -46.96
CA VAL A 176 8.98 -32.49 -45.76
C VAL A 176 7.54 -32.81 -46.15
N LEU A 177 6.97 -32.11 -47.14
CA LEU A 177 5.61 -32.38 -47.61
C LEU A 177 5.50 -33.77 -48.26
N GLU A 178 6.49 -34.16 -49.06
CA GLU A 178 6.56 -35.49 -49.68
C GLU A 178 6.62 -36.58 -48.60
N ALA A 179 7.50 -36.43 -47.60
CA ALA A 179 7.60 -37.38 -46.49
C ALA A 179 6.30 -37.51 -45.68
N PHE A 180 5.62 -36.39 -45.39
CA PHE A 180 4.30 -36.43 -44.73
C PHE A 180 3.24 -37.11 -45.60
N GLN A 181 3.28 -36.89 -46.91
CA GLN A 181 2.32 -37.48 -47.83
C GLN A 181 2.54 -38.98 -48.00
N ASP A 182 3.79 -39.45 -47.98
CA ASP A 182 4.13 -40.86 -47.94
C ASP A 182 3.63 -41.52 -46.64
N GLU A 183 3.89 -40.90 -45.48
CA GLU A 183 3.43 -41.43 -44.18
C GLU A 183 1.90 -41.44 -44.06
N LEU A 184 1.22 -40.42 -44.59
CA LEU A 184 -0.23 -40.40 -44.69
C LEU A 184 -0.75 -41.48 -45.64
N SER A 185 -0.07 -41.72 -46.77
CA SER A 185 -0.46 -42.76 -47.72
C SER A 185 -0.25 -44.16 -47.13
N GLU A 186 0.83 -44.38 -46.40
CA GLU A 186 1.12 -45.65 -45.71
C GLU A 186 0.17 -45.89 -44.54
N SER A 187 -0.17 -44.85 -43.77
CA SER A 187 -1.12 -44.96 -42.65
C SER A 187 -2.59 -44.95 -43.05
N ALA A 188 -2.93 -44.43 -44.24
CA ALA A 188 -4.28 -44.45 -44.81
C ALA A 188 -4.54 -45.63 -45.75
N SER A 189 -3.49 -46.29 -46.27
CA SER A 189 -3.61 -47.56 -46.98
C SER A 189 -3.88 -48.68 -45.98
N TYR A 190 -5.14 -48.81 -45.62
CA TYR A 190 -5.61 -50.03 -45.00
C TYR A 190 -5.99 -51.01 -46.10
N ALA A 191 -5.42 -52.21 -46.08
CA ALA A 191 -5.74 -53.26 -47.04
C ALA A 191 -7.26 -53.54 -47.17
N TRP A 192 -8.03 -53.30 -46.10
CA TRP A 192 -9.49 -53.42 -46.11
C TRP A 192 -10.20 -52.26 -46.84
N TYR A 193 -9.64 -51.05 -46.79
CA TYR A 193 -10.17 -49.86 -47.47
C TYR A 193 -9.92 -49.93 -48.97
N ASP A 194 -8.71 -50.36 -49.37
CA ASP A 194 -8.36 -50.58 -50.78
C ASP A 194 -9.20 -51.73 -51.38
N ALA A 195 -9.43 -52.81 -50.64
CA ALA A 195 -10.33 -53.89 -51.05
C ALA A 195 -11.78 -53.42 -51.16
N ALA A 196 -12.28 -52.62 -50.21
CA ALA A 196 -13.63 -52.08 -50.23
C ALA A 196 -13.85 -51.10 -51.39
N ILE A 197 -12.87 -50.25 -51.71
CA ILE A 197 -12.91 -49.36 -52.89
C ILE A 197 -12.87 -50.19 -54.17
N ALA A 198 -12.03 -51.22 -54.25
CA ALA A 198 -11.98 -52.10 -55.42
C ALA A 198 -13.34 -52.80 -55.65
N ASP A 199 -13.98 -53.27 -54.58
CA ASP A 199 -15.31 -53.89 -54.67
C ASP A 199 -16.41 -52.87 -55.01
N LEU A 200 -16.34 -51.65 -54.48
CA LEU A 200 -17.25 -50.55 -54.86
C LEU A 200 -17.10 -50.18 -56.33
N MET A 201 -15.86 -50.08 -56.84
CA MET A 201 -15.59 -49.76 -58.25
C MET A 201 -16.12 -50.84 -59.19
N LYS A 202 -16.00 -52.12 -58.84
CA LYS A 202 -16.62 -53.23 -59.59
C LYS A 202 -18.15 -53.13 -59.66
N LEU A 203 -18.80 -52.54 -58.65
CA LEU A 203 -20.24 -52.32 -58.64
C LEU A 203 -20.65 -51.08 -59.46
N ILE A 204 -19.82 -50.03 -59.46
CA ILE A 204 -20.07 -48.77 -60.17
C ILE A 204 -19.82 -48.89 -61.67
N GLU A 205 -18.79 -49.62 -62.09
CA GLU A 205 -18.40 -49.77 -63.51
C GLU A 205 -19.55 -50.25 -64.42
N PRO A 206 -20.30 -51.33 -64.10
CA PRO A 206 -21.47 -51.73 -64.90
C PRO A 206 -22.64 -50.74 -64.82
N LEU A 207 -22.79 -49.99 -63.73
CA LEU A 207 -23.81 -48.94 -63.60
C LEU A 207 -23.48 -47.73 -64.48
N SER A 208 -22.20 -47.39 -64.62
CA SER A 208 -21.73 -46.33 -65.51
C SER A 208 -21.80 -46.70 -66.99
N ALA A 209 -21.58 -47.98 -67.33
CA ALA A 209 -21.75 -48.49 -68.69
C ALA A 209 -23.23 -48.60 -69.12
N SER A 210 -24.17 -48.63 -68.16
CA SER A 210 -25.62 -48.63 -68.38
C SER A 210 -26.20 -47.21 -68.54
N ALA A 211 -25.41 -46.17 -68.28
CA ALA A 211 -25.82 -44.76 -68.35
C ALA A 211 -25.52 -44.12 -69.72
N GLU A 212 -25.64 -44.88 -70.82
CA GLU A 212 -25.83 -44.23 -72.13
C GLU A 212 -27.23 -43.59 -72.15
N PRO A 213 -27.38 -42.31 -72.57
CA PRO A 213 -28.66 -41.64 -72.54
C PRO A 213 -29.62 -42.32 -73.51
N SER A 214 -30.75 -42.81 -73.01
CA SER A 214 -31.85 -43.20 -73.89
C SER A 214 -32.24 -41.99 -74.72
N GLU A 215 -32.18 -42.12 -76.04
CA GLU A 215 -32.70 -41.12 -76.97
C GLU A 215 -34.19 -40.90 -76.64
N VAL A 216 -34.48 -39.84 -75.88
CA VAL A 216 -35.82 -39.27 -75.80
C VAL A 216 -36.10 -38.70 -77.18
N ALA A 217 -36.81 -39.48 -78.00
CA ALA A 217 -37.35 -39.04 -79.26
C ALA A 217 -38.29 -37.85 -79.01
N CYS A 218 -37.75 -36.64 -79.14
CA CYS A 218 -38.53 -35.42 -79.29
C CYS A 218 -39.19 -35.48 -80.68
N ARG A 219 -40.44 -35.95 -80.74
CA ARG A 219 -41.31 -35.72 -81.90
C ARG A 219 -41.94 -34.34 -81.76
N ILE A 220 -41.73 -33.54 -82.81
CA ILE A 220 -42.42 -32.28 -83.12
C ILE A 220 -43.93 -32.48 -83.14
#